data_AF-E6KP53-F1
#
_entry.id   AF-E6KP53-F1
#
_cell.length_a   1.000
_cell.length_b   1.000
_cell.length_c   1.000
_cell.angle_alpha   90.00
_cell.angle_beta   90.00
_cell.angle_gamma   90.00
#
_symmetry.space_group_name_H-M   'P 1'
#
loop_
_entity.id
_entity.type
_entity.pdbx_description
1 polymer ?
#
loop_
_entity_poly.entity_id
_entity_poly.type
_entity_poly.pdbx_seq_one_letter_code
_entity_poly.pdbx_strand_id
1 'polypeptide(L)'
;MADVGFDSEKHALTRGDIGTGGGGRSLGDSSQALGRMIEAQKPEYWSEEGGFQAMRSALLSYLEAEDDILRRQKKRFVKFQGNVDTAAEAFTAAEAGNQEELARILAAMEQAQGGAPSAPTPAPSPITGATPPASATQAPPGGPSATPPAGGSGAPSGAVPGTAPVQNLPSDI
;
A
#
# COMPACT_ATOMS: atom_id res chain seq x y z
N MET A 1 29.67 9.24 -6.66
CA MET A 1 28.35 9.41 -7.29
C MET A 1 27.56 8.15 -6.99
N ALA A 2 26.29 8.27 -6.61
CA ALA A 2 25.44 7.09 -6.44
C ALA A 2 25.09 6.54 -7.83
N ASP A 3 25.17 5.22 -7.98
CA ASP A 3 24.57 4.54 -9.13
C ASP A 3 23.05 4.67 -8.99
N VAL A 4 22.45 5.46 -9.88
CA VAL A 4 21.01 5.79 -9.88
C VAL A 4 20.26 5.07 -11.01
N GLY A 5 20.90 4.06 -11.62
CA GLY A 5 20.26 3.19 -12.60
C GLY A 5 19.13 2.33 -12.00
N PHE A 6 18.32 1.71 -12.86
CA PHE A 6 17.24 0.84 -12.41
C PHE A 6 17.80 -0.40 -11.71
N ASP A 7 17.60 -0.48 -10.39
CA ASP A 7 18.03 -1.61 -9.57
C ASP A 7 17.08 -2.81 -9.75
N SER A 8 17.35 -3.58 -10.80
CA SER A 8 16.60 -4.79 -11.15
C SER A 8 16.62 -5.85 -10.04
N GLU A 9 17.68 -5.89 -9.24
CA GLU A 9 17.85 -6.87 -8.18
C GLU A 9 16.91 -6.59 -7.01
N LYS A 10 16.77 -5.32 -6.60
CA LYS A 10 15.79 -4.92 -5.58
C LYS A 10 14.36 -5.15 -6.01
N HIS A 11 14.05 -4.95 -7.29
CA HIS A 11 12.75 -5.30 -7.85
C HIS A 11 12.49 -6.81 -7.84
N ALA A 12 13.49 -7.62 -8.19
CA ALA A 12 13.40 -9.08 -8.13
C ALA A 12 13.18 -9.60 -6.70
N LEU A 13 13.86 -9.00 -5.71
CA LEU A 13 13.65 -9.29 -4.29
C LEU A 13 12.21 -8.97 -3.87
N THR A 14 11.72 -7.76 -4.20
CA THR A 14 10.35 -7.35 -3.91
C THR A 14 9.33 -8.32 -4.54
N ARG A 15 9.55 -8.73 -5.79
CA ARG A 15 8.72 -9.72 -6.48
C ARG A 15 8.78 -11.09 -5.79
N GLY A 16 9.95 -11.50 -5.28
CA GLY A 16 10.12 -12.73 -4.50
C GLY A 16 9.33 -12.70 -3.19
N ASP A 17 9.44 -11.61 -2.41
CA ASP A 17 8.74 -11.40 -1.14
C ASP A 17 7.21 -11.34 -1.30
N ILE A 18 6.75 -10.99 -2.51
CA ILE A 18 5.33 -10.89 -2.83
C ILE A 18 4.80 -12.17 -3.49
N GLY A 19 5.64 -12.90 -4.21
CA GLY A 19 5.23 -14.02 -5.05
C GLY A 19 4.89 -15.31 -4.29
N THR A 20 4.99 -16.42 -5.01
CA THR A 20 4.56 -17.77 -4.57
C THR A 20 5.24 -18.28 -3.30
N GLY A 21 6.41 -17.74 -2.93
CA GLY A 21 7.11 -18.05 -1.68
C GLY A 21 6.94 -17.01 -0.56
N GLY A 22 6.20 -15.94 -0.80
CA GLY A 22 6.14 -14.76 0.06
C GLY A 22 4.76 -14.46 0.67
N GLY A 23 4.50 -13.19 0.98
CA GLY A 23 3.31 -12.75 1.73
C GLY A 23 1.97 -13.14 1.10
N GLY A 24 1.89 -13.28 -0.22
CA GLY A 24 0.67 -13.62 -0.95
C GLY A 24 0.24 -15.07 -0.73
N ARG A 25 1.23 -15.97 -0.57
CA ARG A 25 1.00 -17.37 -0.22
C ARG A 25 0.52 -17.49 1.22
N SER A 26 1.22 -16.85 2.16
CA SER A 26 0.87 -16.84 3.59
C SER A 26 -0.56 -16.33 3.84
N LEU A 27 -0.97 -15.25 3.17
CA LEU A 27 -2.34 -14.74 3.22
C LEU A 27 -3.36 -15.74 2.68
N GLY A 28 -3.03 -16.44 1.59
CA GLY A 28 -3.87 -17.49 1.02
C GLY A 28 -4.04 -18.67 1.96
N ASP A 29 -2.95 -19.18 2.52
CA ASP A 29 -2.95 -20.30 3.45
C ASP A 29 -3.74 -19.94 4.72
N SER A 30 -3.58 -18.71 5.22
CA SER A 30 -4.33 -18.19 6.38
C SER A 30 -5.84 -18.10 6.10
N SER A 31 -6.25 -17.58 4.93
CA SER A 31 -7.67 -17.57 4.54
C SER A 31 -8.26 -18.97 4.40
N GLN A 32 -7.48 -19.94 3.91
CA GLN A 32 -7.91 -21.33 3.83
C GLN A 32 -8.08 -21.95 5.22
N ALA A 33 -7.17 -21.66 6.15
CA ALA A 33 -7.26 -22.12 7.52
C ALA A 33 -8.50 -21.55 8.23
N LEU A 34 -8.78 -20.25 8.08
CA LEU A 34 -10.01 -19.63 8.60
C LEU A 34 -11.27 -20.26 7.99
N GLY A 35 -11.29 -20.52 6.69
CA GLY A 35 -12.39 -21.23 6.04
C GLY A 35 -12.67 -22.60 6.67
N ARG A 36 -11.63 -23.37 6.98
CA ARG A 36 -11.78 -24.65 7.68
C ARG A 36 -12.28 -24.47 9.13
N MET A 37 -11.85 -23.42 9.83
CA MET A 37 -12.35 -23.12 11.18
C MET A 37 -13.83 -22.74 11.18
N ILE A 38 -14.29 -21.98 10.19
CA ILE A 38 -15.70 -21.64 9.97
C ILE A 38 -16.50 -22.93 9.70
N GLU A 39 -16.04 -23.77 8.77
CA GLU A 39 -16.67 -25.05 8.45
C GLU A 39 -16.74 -26.02 9.64
N ALA A 40 -15.82 -25.88 10.61
CA ALA A 40 -15.83 -26.67 11.84
C ALA A 40 -16.91 -26.21 12.84
N GLN A 41 -17.43 -24.99 12.73
CA GLN A 41 -18.50 -24.47 13.63
C GLN A 41 -19.89 -24.96 13.21
N LYS A 42 -20.04 -26.27 13.00
CA LYS A 42 -21.33 -26.87 12.63
C LYS A 42 -22.26 -26.97 13.84
N PRO A 43 -23.57 -26.74 13.68
CA PRO A 43 -24.49 -26.69 14.81
C PRO A 43 -24.53 -28.00 15.61
N GLU A 44 -24.28 -29.15 14.97
CA GLU A 44 -24.35 -30.47 15.60
C GLU A 44 -23.24 -30.72 16.64
N TYR A 45 -22.19 -29.88 16.65
CA TYR A 45 -21.13 -29.93 17.65
C TYR A 45 -21.35 -28.99 18.84
N TRP A 46 -22.42 -28.20 18.79
CA TRP A 46 -22.73 -27.20 19.81
C TRP A 46 -23.97 -27.60 20.59
N SER A 47 -24.05 -27.19 21.86
CA SER A 47 -25.26 -27.36 22.66
C SER A 47 -26.40 -26.51 22.10
N GLU A 48 -27.63 -27.02 22.16
CA GLU A 48 -28.86 -26.30 21.78
C GLU A 48 -29.23 -25.19 22.78
N GLU A 49 -28.56 -25.12 23.94
CA GLU A 49 -28.79 -24.06 24.90
C GLU A 49 -28.42 -22.69 24.31
N GLY A 50 -29.30 -21.69 24.54
CA GLY A 50 -29.19 -20.38 23.91
C GLY A 50 -27.85 -19.67 24.11
N GLY A 51 -27.18 -19.87 25.26
CA GLY A 51 -25.85 -19.32 25.51
C GLY A 51 -24.77 -19.87 24.57
N PHE A 52 -24.80 -21.18 24.29
CA PHE A 52 -23.86 -21.82 23.36
C PHE A 52 -24.15 -21.42 21.91
N GLN A 53 -25.43 -21.28 21.54
CA GLN A 53 -25.80 -20.79 20.21
C GLN A 53 -25.39 -19.32 20.01
N ALA A 54 -25.50 -18.48 21.04
CA ALA A 54 -25.00 -17.11 21.00
C ALA A 54 -23.47 -17.06 20.85
N MET A 55 -22.74 -17.89 21.61
CA MET A 55 -21.29 -18.01 21.50
C MET A 55 -20.87 -18.49 20.11
N ARG A 56 -21.52 -19.53 19.57
CA ARG A 56 -21.28 -20.04 18.22
C ARG A 56 -21.45 -18.95 17.17
N SER A 57 -22.55 -18.20 17.26
CA SER A 57 -22.87 -17.13 16.32
C SER A 57 -21.85 -15.99 16.40
N ALA A 58 -21.42 -15.61 17.61
CA ALA A 58 -20.36 -14.62 17.81
C ALA A 58 -19.02 -15.08 17.23
N LEU A 59 -18.64 -16.35 17.45
CA LEU A 59 -17.41 -16.92 16.91
C LEU A 59 -17.44 -16.99 15.38
N LEU A 60 -18.56 -17.43 14.79
CA LEU A 60 -18.74 -17.45 13.33
C LEU A 60 -18.61 -16.04 12.74
N SER A 61 -19.31 -15.06 13.31
CA SER A 61 -19.24 -13.67 12.85
C SER A 61 -17.81 -13.11 12.91
N TYR A 62 -17.06 -13.43 13.97
CA TYR A 62 -15.65 -13.05 14.08
C TYR A 62 -14.79 -13.69 12.98
N LEU A 63 -14.89 -15.01 12.81
CA LEU A 63 -14.08 -15.75 11.83
C LEU A 63 -14.40 -15.31 10.38
N GLU A 64 -15.66 -15.06 10.07
CA GLU A 64 -16.09 -14.55 8.75
C GLU A 64 -15.56 -13.14 8.48
N ALA A 65 -15.57 -12.26 9.48
CA ALA A 65 -15.02 -10.91 9.35
C ALA A 65 -13.51 -10.94 9.08
N GLU A 66 -12.77 -11.81 9.77
CA GLU A 66 -11.33 -11.99 9.57
C GLU A 66 -11.01 -12.57 8.19
N ASP A 67 -11.74 -13.60 7.76
CA ASP A 67 -11.57 -14.20 6.43
C ASP A 67 -11.81 -13.16 5.31
N ASP A 68 -12.81 -12.30 5.46
CA ASP A 68 -13.08 -11.21 4.53
C ASP A 68 -11.96 -10.14 4.51
N ILE A 69 -11.38 -9.81 5.68
CA ILE A 69 -10.19 -8.94 5.77
C ILE A 69 -9.00 -9.56 5.03
N LEU A 70 -8.69 -10.84 5.28
CA LEU A 70 -7.57 -11.53 4.64
C LEU A 70 -7.76 -11.63 3.12
N ARG A 71 -8.97 -11.92 2.64
CA ARG A 71 -9.29 -11.95 1.20
C ARG A 71 -9.09 -10.58 0.55
N ARG A 72 -9.49 -9.49 1.23
CA ARG A 72 -9.22 -8.12 0.74
C ARG A 72 -7.73 -7.80 0.72
N GLN A 73 -7.00 -8.15 1.77
CA GLN A 73 -5.55 -7.97 1.82
C GLN A 73 -4.86 -8.72 0.68
N LYS A 74 -5.24 -9.98 0.44
CA LYS A 74 -4.74 -10.80 -0.67
C LYS A 74 -4.99 -10.13 -2.03
N LYS A 75 -6.19 -9.59 -2.28
CA LYS A 75 -6.49 -8.83 -3.52
C LYS A 75 -5.58 -7.61 -3.69
N ARG A 76 -5.35 -6.85 -2.62
CA ARG A 76 -4.42 -5.70 -2.65
C ARG A 76 -2.99 -6.14 -2.94
N PHE A 77 -2.56 -7.26 -2.35
CA PHE A 77 -1.22 -7.80 -2.53
C PHE A 77 -0.97 -8.26 -3.98
N VAL A 78 -1.94 -8.96 -4.58
CA VAL A 78 -1.90 -9.32 -6.02
C VAL A 78 -1.86 -8.08 -6.91
N LYS A 79 -2.66 -7.04 -6.59
CA LYS A 79 -2.60 -5.77 -7.34
C LYS A 79 -1.24 -5.10 -7.20
N PHE A 80 -0.68 -5.07 -6.00
CA PHE A 80 0.64 -4.51 -5.75
C PHE A 80 1.72 -5.26 -6.54
N GLN A 81 1.66 -6.60 -6.58
CA GLN A 81 2.52 -7.41 -7.43
C GLN A 81 2.49 -6.97 -8.89
N GLY A 82 1.27 -6.85 -9.46
CA GLY A 82 1.11 -6.39 -10.84
C GLY A 82 1.67 -4.98 -11.07
N ASN A 83 1.49 -4.07 -10.11
CA ASN A 83 2.07 -2.73 -10.19
C ASN A 83 3.61 -2.75 -10.18
N VAL A 84 4.23 -3.60 -9.35
CA VAL A 84 5.69 -3.78 -9.32
C VAL A 84 6.19 -4.32 -10.66
N ASP A 85 5.45 -5.26 -11.26
CA ASP A 85 5.79 -5.84 -12.56
C ASP A 85 5.73 -4.79 -13.67
N THR A 86 4.64 -4.03 -13.75
CA THR A 86 4.50 -2.94 -14.72
C THR A 86 5.55 -1.85 -14.54
N ALA A 87 5.87 -1.49 -13.29
CA ALA A 87 6.91 -0.50 -13.02
C ALA A 87 8.28 -0.98 -13.51
N ALA A 88 8.64 -2.24 -13.26
CA ALA A 88 9.90 -2.81 -13.71
C ALA A 88 10.03 -2.80 -15.24
N GLU A 89 8.97 -3.16 -15.95
CA GLU A 89 8.94 -3.11 -17.42
C GLU A 89 9.10 -1.67 -17.95
N ALA A 90 8.39 -0.71 -17.36
CA ALA A 90 8.46 0.69 -17.76
C ALA A 90 9.86 1.30 -17.57
N PHE A 91 10.50 1.04 -16.42
CA PHE A 91 11.85 1.53 -16.15
C PHE A 91 12.89 0.89 -17.06
N THR A 92 12.79 -0.42 -17.30
CA THR A 92 13.69 -1.12 -18.23
C THR A 92 13.58 -0.54 -19.65
N ALA A 93 12.36 -0.27 -20.12
CA ALA A 93 12.14 0.33 -21.43
C ALA A 93 12.67 1.78 -21.50
N ALA A 94 12.48 2.58 -20.45
CA ALA A 94 12.98 3.93 -20.38
C ALA A 94 14.53 3.98 -20.38
N GLU A 95 15.19 3.06 -19.68
CA GLU A 95 16.64 2.95 -19.68
C GLU A 95 17.18 2.58 -21.06
N ALA A 96 16.58 1.59 -21.72
CA ALA A 96 16.95 1.20 -23.08
C ALA A 96 16.76 2.37 -24.07
N GLY A 97 15.64 3.09 -23.99
CA GLY A 97 15.37 4.26 -24.83
C GLY A 97 16.37 5.39 -24.60
N ASN A 98 16.74 5.66 -23.34
CA ASN A 98 17.76 6.65 -23.02
C ASN A 98 19.15 6.26 -23.57
N GLN A 99 19.52 4.98 -23.50
CA GLN A 99 20.77 4.48 -24.07
C GLN A 99 20.80 4.65 -25.60
N GLU A 100 19.69 4.35 -26.28
CA GLU A 100 19.58 4.55 -27.72
C GLU A 100 19.69 6.03 -28.12
N GLU A 101 19.03 6.92 -27.38
CA GLU A 101 19.09 8.36 -27.65
C GLU A 101 20.49 8.94 -27.40
N LEU A 102 21.15 8.53 -26.31
CA LEU A 102 22.54 8.92 -26.04
C LEU A 102 23.48 8.44 -27.16
N ALA A 103 23.27 7.23 -27.69
CA ALA A 103 24.04 6.73 -28.84
C ALA A 103 23.79 7.57 -30.11
N ARG A 104 22.54 7.98 -30.38
CA ARG A 104 22.20 8.87 -31.49
C ARG A 104 22.85 10.24 -31.37
N ILE A 105 22.82 10.84 -30.18
CA ILE A 105 23.46 12.14 -29.91
C ILE A 105 24.97 12.04 -30.13
N LEU A 106 25.61 10.96 -29.65
CA LEU A 106 27.05 10.75 -29.83
C LEU A 106 27.43 10.64 -31.31
N ALA A 107 26.66 9.85 -32.09
CA ALA A 107 26.86 9.71 -33.53
C ALA A 107 26.68 11.03 -34.29
N ALA A 108 25.69 11.84 -33.91
CA ALA A 108 25.47 13.17 -34.51
C ALA A 108 26.62 14.14 -34.22
N MET A 109 27.18 14.11 -33.01
CA MET A 109 28.36 14.92 -32.66
C MET A 109 29.60 14.49 -33.45
N GLU A 110 29.82 13.19 -33.64
CA GLU A 110 30.94 12.66 -34.42
C GLU A 110 30.84 13.05 -35.90
N GLN A 111 29.63 12.98 -36.49
CA GLN A 111 29.38 13.48 -37.84
C GLN A 111 29.63 14.98 -37.99
N ALA A 112 29.26 15.79 -36.99
CA ALA A 112 29.48 17.23 -37.01
C ALA A 112 30.97 17.63 -36.92
N GLN A 113 31.81 16.82 -36.27
CA GLN A 113 33.26 17.04 -36.19
C GLN A 113 34.02 16.62 -37.46
N GLY A 114 33.42 15.76 -38.30
CA GLY A 114 34.03 15.22 -39.54
C GLY A 114 34.00 16.12 -40.78
N GLY A 115 33.31 17.27 -40.73
CA GLY A 115 33.39 18.33 -41.75
C GLY A 115 32.22 18.42 -42.74
N ALA A 116 31.28 19.32 -42.45
CA ALA A 116 30.42 20.12 -43.36
C ALA A 116 29.37 20.89 -42.51
N PRO A 117 28.84 22.05 -42.95
CA PRO A 117 28.01 22.91 -42.09
C PRO A 117 26.70 22.23 -41.66
N SER A 118 26.49 22.15 -40.35
CA SER A 118 25.36 21.46 -39.72
C SER A 118 24.00 21.99 -40.15
N ALA A 119 23.17 21.13 -40.71
CA ALA A 119 21.73 21.33 -40.83
C ALA A 119 21.08 21.32 -39.42
N PRO A 120 19.94 22.01 -39.20
CA PRO A 120 19.33 22.12 -37.88
C PRO A 120 18.97 20.74 -37.32
N THR A 121 19.46 20.46 -36.12
CA THR A 121 19.14 19.28 -35.32
C THR A 121 17.62 19.16 -35.16
N PRO A 122 17.00 17.99 -35.40
CA PRO A 122 15.60 17.79 -35.08
C PRO A 122 15.39 18.02 -33.59
N ALA A 123 14.32 18.74 -33.23
CA ALA A 123 13.94 18.91 -31.83
C ALA A 123 13.72 17.54 -31.16
N PRO A 124 14.12 17.37 -29.89
CA PRO A 124 13.91 16.12 -29.16
C PRO A 124 12.44 15.74 -29.21
N SER A 125 12.16 14.49 -29.59
CA SER A 125 10.80 13.96 -29.60
C SER A 125 10.31 13.90 -28.15
N PRO A 126 9.10 14.37 -27.84
CA PRO A 126 8.55 14.25 -26.49
C PRO A 126 8.46 12.77 -26.11
N ILE A 127 8.96 12.41 -24.93
CA ILE A 127 8.69 11.11 -24.30
C ILE A 127 7.18 10.96 -24.20
N THR A 128 6.61 10.18 -25.12
CA THR A 128 5.19 9.85 -25.14
C THR A 128 5.07 8.48 -24.51
N GLY A 129 5.01 8.41 -23.18
CA GLY A 129 4.95 7.13 -22.47
C GLY A 129 5.00 7.21 -20.94
N ALA A 130 5.54 8.29 -20.38
CA ALA A 130 5.53 8.49 -18.93
C ALA A 130 4.28 9.25 -18.48
N THR A 131 3.10 8.64 -18.66
CA THR A 131 1.96 9.02 -17.81
C THR A 131 2.15 8.30 -16.48
N PRO A 132 2.49 9.00 -15.37
CA PRO A 132 2.40 8.38 -14.06
C PRO A 132 0.95 7.91 -13.85
N PRO A 133 0.71 6.79 -13.16
CA PRO A 133 -0.65 6.37 -12.85
C PRO A 133 -1.34 7.51 -12.10
N ALA A 134 -2.36 8.09 -12.72
CA ALA A 134 -3.22 9.06 -12.07
C ALA A 134 -3.99 8.34 -10.94
N SER A 135 -3.65 8.59 -9.68
CA SER A 135 -4.62 8.79 -8.61
C SER A 135 -4.00 9.23 -7.28
N ALA A 136 -4.49 10.40 -6.85
CA ALA A 136 -4.73 10.84 -5.48
C ALA A 136 -3.53 11.28 -4.63
N THR A 137 -3.22 12.58 -4.77
CA THR A 137 -2.88 13.46 -3.65
C THR A 137 -3.91 13.29 -2.53
N GLN A 138 -3.58 12.54 -1.49
CA GLN A 138 -4.12 12.78 -0.15
C GLN A 138 -3.03 12.40 0.86
N ALA A 139 -2.37 13.41 1.40
CA ALA A 139 -1.54 13.25 2.59
C ALA A 139 -2.41 12.74 3.74
N PRO A 140 -1.98 11.74 4.53
CA PRO A 140 -2.76 11.29 5.68
C PRO A 140 -2.75 12.41 6.75
N PRO A 141 -3.92 12.87 7.24
CA PRO A 141 -3.96 13.69 8.43
C PRO A 141 -3.74 12.78 9.65
N GLY A 142 -2.68 13.05 10.42
CA GLY A 142 -2.51 12.54 11.78
C GLY A 142 -2.20 11.04 11.88
N GLY A 143 -0.96 10.71 12.23
CA GLY A 143 -0.64 9.37 12.74
C GLY A 143 -1.40 9.13 14.07
N PRO A 144 -2.12 8.01 14.24
CA PRO A 144 -2.68 7.67 15.53
C PRO A 144 -1.57 7.14 16.44
N SER A 145 -1.32 7.89 17.52
CA SER A 145 -0.58 7.47 18.69
C SER A 145 -1.17 6.15 19.22
N ALA A 146 -0.31 5.19 19.51
CA ALA A 146 -0.71 3.92 20.10
C ALA A 146 -1.02 4.10 21.59
N THR A 147 -2.30 4.12 21.93
CA THR A 147 -2.76 3.83 23.29
C THR A 147 -4.05 2.99 23.20
N PRO A 148 -4.11 1.81 23.83
CA PRO A 148 -5.28 0.93 23.74
C PRO A 148 -6.42 1.43 24.66
N PRO A 149 -7.69 1.12 24.37
CA PRO A 149 -8.80 1.51 25.23
C PRO A 149 -8.94 0.52 26.39
N ALA A 150 -9.01 1.03 27.63
CA ALA A 150 -9.50 0.29 28.78
C ALA A 150 -10.89 0.82 29.15
N GLY A 151 -11.85 -0.11 29.26
CA GLY A 151 -13.25 0.17 29.57
C GLY A 151 -13.46 0.77 30.95
N GLY A 152 -14.56 1.52 31.09
CA GLY A 152 -14.94 2.18 32.34
C GLY A 152 -15.65 1.25 33.33
N SER A 153 -15.46 1.52 34.63
CA SER A 153 -16.45 1.37 35.71
C SER A 153 -15.90 1.92 37.04
N GLY A 154 -16.70 2.72 37.76
CA GLY A 154 -16.58 2.95 39.21
C GLY A 154 -16.19 4.36 39.68
N ALA A 155 -17.17 5.15 40.14
CA ALA A 155 -17.05 6.41 40.89
C ALA A 155 -16.73 6.17 42.40
N PRO A 156 -16.81 7.15 43.33
CA PRO A 156 -16.31 8.54 43.39
C PRO A 156 -15.42 8.80 44.65
N SER A 157 -14.67 9.91 44.72
CA SER A 157 -14.47 10.75 45.93
C SER A 157 -13.24 11.66 45.88
N GLY A 158 -13.40 12.93 46.30
CA GLY A 158 -12.38 13.62 47.11
C GLY A 158 -11.78 14.95 46.60
N ALA A 159 -12.44 16.06 46.94
CA ALA A 159 -11.90 17.38 47.35
C ALA A 159 -11.26 18.38 46.33
N VAL A 160 -11.93 19.54 46.26
CA VAL A 160 -11.57 20.91 45.77
C VAL A 160 -10.53 21.62 46.70
N PRO A 161 -10.02 22.88 46.50
CA PRO A 161 -10.46 23.99 45.61
C PRO A 161 -9.39 24.93 44.96
N GLY A 162 -9.88 25.88 44.14
CA GLY A 162 -9.27 27.20 43.82
C GLY A 162 -8.54 27.26 42.47
N THR A 163 -8.72 28.20 41.54
CA THR A 163 -9.30 29.56 41.51
C THR A 163 -9.60 29.91 40.04
N ALA A 164 -10.77 30.49 39.74
CA ALA A 164 -11.06 31.10 38.44
C ALA A 164 -10.28 32.43 38.27
N PRO A 165 -10.11 32.93 37.04
CA PRO A 165 -10.91 34.12 36.71
C PRO A 165 -11.40 34.23 35.24
N VAL A 166 -12.63 34.76 35.12
CA VAL A 166 -13.22 35.71 34.14
C VAL A 166 -12.78 35.65 32.66
N GLN A 167 -13.64 35.26 31.71
CA GLN A 167 -14.76 36.00 31.10
C GLN A 167 -14.33 37.30 30.36
N ASN A 168 -14.27 37.23 29.02
CA ASN A 168 -14.69 38.35 28.17
C ASN A 168 -15.03 37.87 26.74
N LEU A 169 -16.32 37.79 26.41
CA LEU A 169 -16.82 37.90 25.04
C LEU A 169 -17.01 39.39 24.72
N PRO A 170 -16.81 39.80 23.46
CA PRO A 170 -17.64 40.85 22.89
C PRO A 170 -18.51 40.32 21.75
N SER A 171 -19.80 40.63 21.83
CA SER A 171 -20.84 40.42 20.82
C SER A 171 -20.73 41.42 19.65
N ASP A 172 -21.12 40.94 18.47
CA ASP A 172 -21.66 41.58 17.24
C ASP A 172 -21.22 42.99 16.79
N ILE A 173 -20.80 43.10 15.52
CA ILE A 173 -21.55 43.67 14.35
C ILE A 173 -20.97 43.05 13.07
#